data_AF-A0A170ZP17-F1
#
_entry.id   AF-A0A170ZP17-F1
#
_cell.length_a   1.000
_cell.length_b   1.000
_cell.length_c   1.000
_cell.angle_alpha   90.00
_cell.angle_beta   90.00
_cell.angle_gamma   90.00
#
_symmetry.space_group_name_H-M   'P 1'
#
loop_
_entity.id
_entity.type
_entity.pdbx_description
1 polymer ?
#
loop_
_entity_poly.entity_id
_entity_poly.type
_entity_poly.pdbx_seq_one_letter_code
_entity_poly.pdbx_strand_id
1 'polypeptide(L)'
;MNLIFIHKSDSWYLSYALKQAIKSNPNANIYLIGDTSNSHHKNIHHHLITDYSNNANSFAAIYKHFSKANHDYELFCIQRWFILQEFMIKNGIEDALLLDTDVLIFLDVEWFIKNITKDFQLTRGHNGSMGFVYWKKLSYLTCFCNFVMELYSQNESITILRKAYEDFVTVSNVGGISDMTLLDKYIEIHPNSLFNIEIPPLNGQAFVTAFDSPVFRLNKKGFVDISWVKRIPYVTTIENERVAVIGIHCYGLQKKYLRKLYQGKHKILCRIVFYWKESYLKVLADILRRRK
;
A
#
# COMPACT_ATOMS: atom_id res chain seq x y z
N MET A 1 -1.18 17.34 -7.22
CA MET A 1 -1.04 15.87 -7.08
C MET A 1 -2.37 15.26 -6.64
N ASN A 2 -2.70 14.04 -7.09
CA ASN A 2 -3.86 13.27 -6.62
C ASN A 2 -3.42 12.17 -5.66
N LEU A 3 -3.96 12.19 -4.44
CA LEU A 3 -3.73 11.17 -3.40
C LEU A 3 -5.01 10.35 -3.24
N ILE A 4 -4.95 9.05 -3.48
CA ILE A 4 -6.12 8.18 -3.52
C ILE A 4 -6.00 7.10 -2.45
N PHE A 5 -7.04 6.96 -1.64
CA PHE A 5 -7.23 5.85 -0.72
C PHE A 5 -8.41 5.01 -1.19
N ILE A 6 -8.29 3.69 -1.19
CA ILE A 6 -9.39 2.76 -1.51
C ILE A 6 -9.61 1.84 -0.32
N HIS A 7 -10.78 1.93 0.34
CA HIS A 7 -10.98 1.25 1.62
C HIS A 7 -12.44 0.97 1.94
N LYS A 8 -12.75 -0.27 2.29
CA LYS A 8 -14.07 -0.68 2.81
C LYS A 8 -14.13 -0.55 4.32
N SER A 9 -15.30 -0.20 4.85
CA SER A 9 -15.59 0.02 6.26
C SER A 9 -14.87 1.24 6.86
N ASP A 10 -15.33 1.73 8.01
CA ASP A 10 -14.63 2.77 8.76
C ASP A 10 -13.66 2.16 9.79
N SER A 11 -12.50 1.70 9.32
CA SER A 11 -11.47 1.19 10.21
C SER A 11 -10.96 2.28 11.15
N TRP A 12 -10.74 1.95 12.42
CA TRP A 12 -10.29 2.88 13.47
C TRP A 12 -9.05 3.72 13.08
N TYR A 13 -8.20 3.16 12.22
CA TYR A 13 -6.95 3.76 11.80
C TYR A 13 -7.08 4.67 10.55
N LEU A 14 -8.14 4.54 9.76
CA LEU A 14 -8.36 5.28 8.52
C LEU A 14 -8.26 6.79 8.74
N SER A 15 -8.87 7.28 9.82
CA SER A 15 -8.86 8.70 10.14
C SER A 15 -7.46 9.28 10.40
N TYR A 16 -6.48 8.47 10.84
CA TYR A 16 -5.11 8.93 11.03
C TYR A 16 -4.42 9.16 9.68
N ALA A 17 -4.54 8.21 8.75
CA ALA A 17 -3.97 8.32 7.42
C ALA A 17 -4.51 9.54 6.67
N LEU A 18 -5.85 9.68 6.61
CA LEU A 18 -6.51 10.78 5.90
C LEU A 18 -6.14 12.15 6.51
N LYS A 19 -6.28 12.31 7.82
CA LYS A 19 -5.97 13.60 8.48
C LYS A 19 -4.50 13.96 8.38
N GLN A 20 -3.61 12.97 8.37
CA GLN A 20 -2.19 13.20 8.22
C GLN A 20 -1.86 13.65 6.79
N ALA A 21 -2.45 13.02 5.76
CA ALA A 21 -2.31 13.43 4.37
C ALA A 21 -2.82 14.86 4.14
N ILE A 22 -4.01 15.22 4.63
CA ILE A 22 -4.56 16.59 4.54
C ILE A 22 -3.59 17.61 5.16
N LYS A 23 -2.98 17.25 6.29
CA LYS A 23 -2.08 18.15 7.02
C LYS A 23 -0.77 18.40 6.26
N SER A 24 -0.18 17.37 5.67
CA SER A 24 1.13 17.46 5.00
C SER A 24 1.04 17.88 3.54
N ASN A 25 -0.10 17.68 2.89
CA ASN A 25 -0.32 17.95 1.47
C ASN A 25 -1.55 18.84 1.27
N PRO A 26 -1.55 20.10 1.76
CA PRO A 26 -2.74 20.98 1.75
C PRO A 26 -3.23 21.36 0.35
N ASN A 27 -2.36 21.23 -0.67
CA ASN A 27 -2.67 21.55 -2.06
C ASN A 27 -3.01 20.30 -2.91
N ALA A 28 -2.98 19.11 -2.32
CA ALA A 28 -3.31 17.88 -3.04
C ALA A 28 -4.82 17.64 -3.07
N ASN A 29 -5.29 17.04 -4.16
CA ASN A 29 -6.64 16.48 -4.21
C ASN A 29 -6.61 15.13 -3.48
N ILE A 30 -7.34 15.01 -2.38
CA ILE A 30 -7.35 13.79 -1.56
C ILE A 30 -8.70 13.11 -1.72
N TYR A 31 -8.66 11.87 -2.21
CA TYR A 31 -9.83 11.06 -2.48
C TYR A 31 -9.89 9.85 -1.56
N LEU A 32 -11.09 9.54 -1.06
CA LEU A 32 -11.41 8.26 -0.43
C LEU A 32 -12.49 7.57 -1.27
N ILE A 33 -12.10 6.51 -1.96
CA ILE A 33 -13.02 5.60 -2.64
C ILE A 33 -13.40 4.52 -1.63
N GLY A 34 -14.56 4.65 -1.01
CA GLY A 34 -14.99 3.82 0.10
C GLY A 34 -16.44 3.39 0.02
N ASP A 35 -17.07 3.22 1.16
CA ASP A 35 -18.49 2.88 1.26
C ASP A 35 -19.20 3.87 2.19
N THR A 36 -20.50 3.68 2.37
CA THR A 36 -21.32 4.62 3.15
C THR A 36 -20.85 4.74 4.60
N SER A 37 -20.24 3.70 5.18
CA SER A 37 -19.77 3.73 6.57
C SER A 37 -18.62 4.72 6.79
N ASN A 38 -17.79 4.99 5.77
CA ASN A 38 -16.65 5.90 5.84
C ASN A 38 -16.85 7.22 5.07
N SER A 39 -18.08 7.51 4.63
CA SER A 39 -18.46 8.76 3.92
C SER A 39 -18.40 10.04 4.78
N HIS A 40 -18.28 9.90 6.10
CA HIS A 40 -18.34 11.01 7.03
C HIS A 40 -17.01 11.79 7.20
N HIS A 41 -15.92 11.32 6.59
CA HIS A 41 -14.62 12.00 6.63
C HIS A 41 -14.70 13.33 5.86
N LYS A 42 -14.39 14.43 6.53
CA LYS A 42 -14.46 15.80 5.96
C LYS A 42 -13.14 16.21 5.32
N ASN A 43 -13.21 17.23 4.45
CA ASN A 43 -12.06 17.84 3.77
C ASN A 43 -11.31 16.86 2.84
N ILE A 44 -12.06 15.91 2.28
CA ILE A 44 -11.63 14.99 1.23
C ILE A 44 -12.80 14.81 0.25
N HIS A 45 -12.49 14.29 -0.93
CA HIS A 45 -13.49 13.87 -1.92
C HIS A 45 -13.85 12.40 -1.65
N HIS A 46 -15.04 12.15 -1.09
CA HIS A 46 -15.53 10.79 -0.89
C HIS A 46 -16.29 10.30 -2.12
N HIS A 47 -16.05 9.05 -2.49
CA HIS A 47 -16.63 8.38 -3.63
C HIS A 47 -17.04 6.96 -3.22
N LEU A 48 -18.18 6.47 -3.72
CA LEU A 48 -18.60 5.09 -3.45
C LEU A 48 -17.85 4.13 -4.38
N ILE A 49 -17.28 3.07 -3.82
CA ILE A 49 -16.62 1.98 -4.58
C ILE A 49 -17.54 1.44 -5.67
N THR A 50 -18.85 1.33 -5.37
CA THR A 50 -19.86 0.81 -6.29
C THR A 50 -19.98 1.61 -7.59
N ASP A 51 -19.58 2.88 -7.60
CA ASP A 51 -19.65 3.74 -8.78
C ASP A 51 -18.52 3.49 -9.80
N TYR A 52 -17.56 2.61 -9.43
CA TYR A 52 -16.30 2.33 -10.15
C TYR A 52 -15.95 0.83 -10.11
N SER A 53 -16.94 -0.06 -10.02
CA SER A 53 -16.71 -1.50 -9.80
C SER A 53 -17.01 -2.38 -11.02
N ASN A 54 -17.20 -1.85 -12.23
CA ASN A 54 -17.65 -2.67 -13.36
C ASN A 54 -16.61 -3.73 -13.78
N ASN A 55 -15.38 -3.31 -14.09
CA ASN A 55 -14.23 -4.15 -14.38
C ASN A 55 -13.81 -4.98 -13.16
N ALA A 56 -13.93 -4.43 -11.95
CA ALA A 56 -13.68 -5.18 -10.73
C ALA A 56 -14.65 -6.38 -10.59
N ASN A 57 -15.92 -6.20 -10.95
CA ASN A 57 -16.93 -7.27 -10.97
C ASN A 57 -16.70 -8.25 -12.12
N SER A 58 -16.31 -7.76 -13.30
CA SER A 58 -15.90 -8.62 -14.42
C SER A 58 -14.71 -9.51 -14.05
N PHE A 59 -13.71 -8.96 -13.35
CA PHE A 59 -12.59 -9.73 -12.83
C PHE A 59 -13.04 -10.77 -11.80
N ALA A 60 -13.94 -10.41 -10.88
CA ALA A 60 -14.45 -11.34 -9.87
C ALA A 60 -15.11 -12.59 -10.49
N ALA A 61 -15.76 -12.46 -11.64
CA ALA A 61 -16.40 -13.58 -12.34
C ALA A 61 -15.39 -14.62 -12.87
N ILE A 62 -14.17 -14.22 -13.18
CA ILE A 62 -13.10 -15.09 -13.71
C ILE A 62 -12.04 -15.43 -12.65
N TYR A 63 -12.07 -14.77 -11.50
CA TYR A 63 -11.07 -14.93 -10.46
C TYR A 63 -10.97 -16.38 -9.98
N LYS A 64 -9.73 -16.88 -9.91
CA LYS A 64 -9.39 -18.17 -9.31
C LYS A 64 -8.51 -17.93 -8.10
N HIS A 65 -8.97 -18.44 -6.96
CA HIS A 65 -8.29 -18.18 -5.70
C HIS A 65 -7.10 -19.10 -5.50
N PHE A 66 -5.91 -18.53 -5.66
CA PHE A 66 -4.62 -19.19 -5.47
C PHE A 66 -3.83 -18.54 -4.32
N SER A 67 -4.50 -18.25 -3.20
CA SER A 67 -3.90 -17.66 -2.00
C SER A 67 -4.33 -18.43 -0.76
N LYS A 68 -3.55 -18.33 0.31
CA LYS A 68 -3.95 -18.77 1.66
C LYS A 68 -4.69 -17.68 2.43
N ALA A 69 -4.67 -16.44 1.92
CA ALA A 69 -5.45 -15.35 2.50
C ALA A 69 -6.95 -15.62 2.35
N ASN A 70 -7.78 -14.85 3.06
CA ASN A 70 -9.22 -14.93 2.85
C ASN A 70 -9.58 -14.55 1.40
N HIS A 71 -10.48 -15.32 0.79
CA HIS A 71 -10.93 -15.13 -0.58
C HIS A 71 -11.32 -13.68 -0.90
N ASP A 72 -12.22 -13.11 -0.10
CA ASP A 72 -12.79 -11.78 -0.37
C ASP A 72 -11.78 -10.67 -0.09
N TYR A 73 -10.88 -10.89 0.88
CA TYR A 73 -9.78 -9.98 1.14
C TYR A 73 -8.82 -9.90 -0.07
N GLU A 74 -8.35 -11.04 -0.55
CA GLU A 74 -7.42 -11.11 -1.68
C GLU A 74 -8.06 -10.59 -2.98
N LEU A 75 -9.30 -11.03 -3.25
CA LEU A 75 -10.06 -10.54 -4.39
C LEU A 75 -10.20 -9.01 -4.32
N PHE A 76 -10.55 -8.46 -3.16
CA PHE A 76 -10.66 -7.01 -3.01
C PHE A 76 -9.33 -6.31 -3.24
N CYS A 77 -8.21 -6.82 -2.71
CA CYS A 77 -6.89 -6.25 -2.94
C CYS A 77 -6.58 -6.09 -4.43
N ILE A 78 -6.90 -7.10 -5.25
CA ILE A 78 -6.73 -7.05 -6.71
C ILE A 78 -7.77 -6.12 -7.36
N GLN A 79 -9.03 -6.16 -6.92
CA GLN A 79 -10.09 -5.28 -7.41
C GLN A 79 -9.78 -3.80 -7.27
N ARG A 80 -8.97 -3.40 -6.28
CA ARG A 80 -8.55 -2.00 -6.09
C ARG A 80 -7.92 -1.38 -7.34
N TRP A 81 -7.20 -2.16 -8.15
CA TRP A 81 -6.58 -1.64 -9.38
C TRP A 81 -7.60 -1.29 -10.45
N PHE A 82 -8.62 -2.15 -10.63
CA PHE A 82 -9.73 -1.90 -11.54
C PHE A 82 -10.60 -0.72 -11.07
N ILE A 83 -10.85 -0.64 -9.75
CA ILE A 83 -11.57 0.49 -9.14
C ILE A 83 -10.80 1.80 -9.35
N LEU A 84 -9.49 1.79 -9.11
CA LEU A 84 -8.63 2.94 -9.34
C LEU A 84 -8.65 3.38 -10.80
N GLN A 85 -8.56 2.42 -11.73
CA GLN A 85 -8.59 2.69 -13.16
C GLN A 85 -9.90 3.35 -13.59
N GLU A 86 -11.05 2.77 -13.24
CA GLU A 86 -12.36 3.34 -13.57
C GLU A 86 -12.56 4.73 -12.95
N PHE A 87 -12.10 4.90 -11.71
CA PHE A 87 -12.13 6.19 -11.04
C PHE A 87 -11.31 7.23 -11.80
N MET A 88 -10.07 6.88 -12.19
CA MET A 88 -9.21 7.80 -12.93
C MET A 88 -9.79 8.16 -14.30
N ILE A 89 -10.32 7.18 -15.05
CA ILE A 89 -10.99 7.41 -16.34
C ILE A 89 -12.17 8.38 -16.17
N LYS A 90 -13.10 8.08 -15.26
CA LYS A 90 -14.35 8.82 -15.11
C LYS A 90 -14.15 10.26 -14.60
N ASN A 91 -13.03 10.53 -13.93
CA ASN A 91 -12.70 11.84 -13.40
C ASN A 91 -11.59 12.56 -14.19
N GLY A 92 -11.11 12.00 -15.31
CA GLY A 92 -10.06 12.61 -16.13
C GLY A 92 -8.71 12.77 -15.40
N ILE A 93 -8.36 11.82 -14.53
CA ILE A 93 -7.12 11.84 -13.76
C ILE A 93 -6.04 11.04 -14.52
N GLU A 94 -4.95 11.71 -14.89
CA GLU A 94 -3.86 11.07 -15.65
C GLU A 94 -2.84 10.39 -14.72
N ASP A 95 -2.55 10.96 -13.55
CA ASP A 95 -1.60 10.41 -12.58
C ASP A 95 -2.16 10.44 -11.16
N ALA A 96 -1.76 9.46 -10.36
CA ALA A 96 -2.19 9.36 -8.97
C ALA A 96 -1.24 8.53 -8.12
N LEU A 97 -1.13 8.90 -6.83
CA LEU A 97 -0.54 8.07 -5.79
C LEU A 97 -1.63 7.32 -5.04
N LEU A 98 -1.69 6.00 -5.23
CA LEU A 98 -2.47 5.10 -4.40
C LEU A 98 -1.74 4.88 -3.07
N LEU A 99 -2.49 5.07 -1.99
CA LEU A 99 -2.03 4.94 -0.62
C LEU A 99 -2.82 3.85 0.10
N ASP A 100 -2.12 2.93 0.74
CA ASP A 100 -2.77 2.06 1.71
C ASP A 100 -3.27 2.90 2.91
N THR A 101 -4.30 2.42 3.59
CA THR A 101 -4.92 3.17 4.70
C THR A 101 -4.18 3.03 6.02
N ASP A 102 -3.09 2.28 6.04
CA ASP A 102 -2.16 2.12 7.16
C ASP A 102 -0.81 2.81 6.91
N VAL A 103 -0.83 3.91 6.16
CA VAL A 103 0.33 4.80 5.99
C VAL A 103 0.13 6.16 6.67
N LEU A 104 1.23 6.86 6.92
CA LEU A 104 1.24 8.27 7.31
C LEU A 104 2.21 9.05 6.44
N ILE A 105 1.78 10.20 5.93
CA ILE A 105 2.58 11.09 5.09
C ILE A 105 2.91 12.39 5.84
N PHE A 106 4.18 12.71 5.95
CA PHE A 106 4.73 13.81 6.75
C PHE A 106 5.19 15.01 5.93
N LEU A 107 5.49 14.81 4.65
CA LEU A 107 5.98 15.85 3.74
C LEU A 107 5.13 15.89 2.46
N ASP A 108 5.31 16.94 1.67
CA ASP A 108 4.69 17.09 0.35
C ASP A 108 5.24 16.04 -0.62
N VAL A 109 4.36 15.17 -1.11
CA VAL A 109 4.75 14.08 -2.03
C VAL A 109 4.99 14.59 -3.44
N GLU A 110 4.34 15.67 -3.84
CA GLU A 110 4.45 16.20 -5.20
C GLU A 110 5.89 16.63 -5.51
N TRP A 111 6.57 17.22 -4.52
CA TRP A 111 7.98 17.56 -4.64
C TRP A 111 8.83 16.32 -4.94
N PHE A 112 8.64 15.21 -4.21
CA PHE A 112 9.42 14.00 -4.42
C PHE A 112 9.23 13.43 -5.82
N ILE A 113 7.97 13.27 -6.25
CA ILE A 113 7.66 12.70 -7.56
C ILE A 113 8.23 13.54 -8.70
N LYS A 114 8.13 14.88 -8.62
CA LYS A 114 8.69 15.79 -9.63
C LYS A 114 10.23 15.76 -9.72
N ASN A 115 10.91 15.33 -8.66
CA ASN A 115 12.37 15.25 -8.61
C ASN A 115 12.92 13.87 -8.99
N ILE A 116 12.07 12.91 -9.37
CA ILE A 116 12.52 11.65 -9.96
C ILE A 116 12.91 11.93 -11.42
N THR A 117 14.21 11.92 -11.71
CA THR A 117 14.74 12.18 -13.06
C THR A 117 14.74 10.96 -13.97
N LYS A 118 14.79 9.76 -13.39
CA LYS A 118 14.71 8.50 -14.13
C LYS A 118 13.33 8.39 -14.78
N ASP A 119 13.23 7.82 -15.98
CA ASP A 119 11.92 7.43 -16.50
C ASP A 119 11.38 6.18 -15.77
N PHE A 120 10.08 6.15 -15.55
CA PHE A 120 9.37 5.09 -14.85
C PHE A 120 7.89 5.13 -15.21
N GLN A 121 7.18 4.02 -15.01
CA GLN A 121 5.73 3.95 -15.16
C GLN A 121 5.03 3.98 -13.80
N LEU A 122 5.62 3.30 -12.81
CA LEU A 122 5.10 3.27 -11.44
C LEU A 122 6.19 3.32 -10.36
N THR A 123 5.78 3.62 -9.13
CA THR A 123 6.63 3.49 -7.94
C THR A 123 6.18 2.32 -7.08
N ARG A 124 7.13 1.72 -6.34
CA ARG A 124 6.85 0.75 -5.27
C ARG A 124 7.97 0.77 -4.24
N GLY A 125 7.68 0.31 -3.03
CA GLY A 125 8.72 0.08 -2.03
C GLY A 125 9.56 -1.18 -2.31
N HIS A 126 10.60 -1.35 -1.50
CA HIS A 126 11.39 -2.59 -1.49
C HIS A 126 10.52 -3.79 -1.06
N ASN A 127 10.92 -5.01 -1.45
CA ASN A 127 10.22 -6.27 -1.14
C ASN A 127 8.72 -6.26 -1.47
N GLY A 128 8.32 -5.58 -2.55
CA GLY A 128 6.93 -5.59 -2.98
C GLY A 128 5.98 -4.71 -2.16
N SER A 129 6.49 -3.83 -1.30
CA SER A 129 5.62 -3.01 -0.43
C SER A 129 4.70 -2.08 -1.23
N MET A 130 3.39 -2.21 -0.97
CA MET A 130 2.31 -1.56 -1.73
C MET A 130 1.75 -0.29 -1.09
N GLY A 131 2.30 0.12 0.06
CA GLY A 131 1.76 1.26 0.82
C GLY A 131 1.77 2.59 0.07
N PHE A 132 2.66 2.73 -0.92
CA PHE A 132 2.84 3.93 -1.73
C PHE A 132 3.10 3.57 -3.20
N VAL A 133 2.03 3.44 -4.00
CA VAL A 133 2.13 3.11 -5.43
C VAL A 133 1.64 4.27 -6.26
N TYR A 134 2.58 4.99 -6.88
CA TYR A 134 2.27 6.05 -7.82
C TYR A 134 2.25 5.52 -9.24
N TRP A 135 1.20 5.84 -10.00
CA TRP A 135 1.10 5.60 -11.44
C TRP A 135 1.33 6.92 -12.17
N LYS A 136 2.36 6.95 -13.03
CA LYS A 136 2.76 8.17 -13.76
C LYS A 136 1.77 8.55 -14.86
N LYS A 137 1.02 7.57 -15.38
CA LYS A 137 0.00 7.73 -16.44
C LYS A 137 -1.12 6.72 -16.26
N LEU A 138 -2.33 7.11 -16.66
CA LEU A 138 -3.51 6.26 -16.65
C LEU A 138 -3.36 5.10 -17.63
N SER A 139 -2.69 5.34 -18.74
CA SER A 139 -2.35 4.30 -19.71
C SER A 139 -1.50 3.17 -19.12
N TYR A 140 -0.57 3.47 -18.20
CA TYR A 140 0.25 2.44 -17.54
C TYR A 140 -0.58 1.58 -16.59
N LEU A 141 -1.43 2.20 -15.77
CA LEU A 141 -2.39 1.46 -14.93
C LEU A 141 -3.34 0.61 -15.77
N THR A 142 -3.77 1.13 -16.93
CA THR A 142 -4.63 0.39 -17.87
C THR A 142 -3.93 -0.83 -18.45
N CYS A 143 -2.67 -0.70 -18.86
CA CYS A 143 -1.87 -1.86 -19.29
C CYS A 143 -1.76 -2.91 -18.18
N PHE A 144 -1.56 -2.49 -16.93
CA PHE A 144 -1.53 -3.42 -15.79
C PHE A 144 -2.88 -4.13 -15.56
N CYS A 145 -3.99 -3.39 -15.59
CA CYS A 145 -5.33 -3.98 -15.43
C CYS A 145 -5.63 -5.00 -16.54
N ASN A 146 -5.29 -4.68 -17.80
CA ASN A 146 -5.46 -5.60 -18.92
C ASN A 146 -4.59 -6.86 -18.76
N PHE A 147 -3.33 -6.69 -18.37
CA PHE A 147 -2.44 -7.81 -18.06
C PHE A 147 -3.02 -8.74 -16.99
N VAL A 148 -3.56 -8.20 -15.90
CA VAL A 148 -4.20 -8.99 -14.84
C VAL A 148 -5.44 -9.74 -15.38
N MET A 149 -6.28 -9.09 -16.18
CA MET A 149 -7.44 -9.75 -16.80
C MET A 149 -7.05 -10.91 -17.71
N GLU A 150 -6.03 -10.70 -18.55
CA GLU A 150 -5.51 -11.72 -19.48
C GLU A 150 -4.94 -12.93 -18.73
N LEU A 151 -4.19 -12.70 -17.65
CA LEU A 151 -3.64 -13.77 -16.80
C LEU A 151 -4.71 -14.71 -16.25
N TYR A 152 -5.91 -14.20 -15.99
CA TYR A 152 -7.04 -14.98 -15.44
C TYR A 152 -8.06 -15.44 -16.48
N SER A 153 -7.95 -14.99 -17.73
CA SER A 153 -8.86 -15.38 -18.81
C SER A 153 -8.31 -16.50 -19.68
N GLN A 154 -6.99 -16.68 -19.72
CA GLN A 154 -6.35 -17.73 -20.53
C GLN A 154 -6.05 -18.98 -19.70
N ASN A 155 -6.50 -20.15 -20.18
CA ASN A 155 -6.30 -21.44 -19.48
C ASN A 155 -4.82 -21.76 -19.23
N GLU A 156 -3.95 -21.38 -20.16
CA GLU A 156 -2.49 -21.56 -20.07
C GLU A 156 -1.91 -20.71 -18.93
N SER A 157 -2.27 -19.43 -18.86
CA SER A 157 -1.87 -18.50 -17.80
C SER A 157 -2.37 -18.94 -16.42
N ILE A 158 -3.62 -19.44 -16.32
CA ILE A 158 -4.16 -20.02 -15.09
C ILE A 158 -3.31 -21.22 -14.63
N THR A 159 -2.85 -22.05 -15.56
CA THR A 159 -1.99 -23.19 -15.24
C THR A 159 -0.64 -22.74 -14.68
N ILE A 160 -0.08 -21.66 -15.21
CA ILE A 160 1.15 -21.03 -14.69
C ILE A 160 0.91 -20.48 -13.28
N LEU A 161 -0.20 -19.78 -13.04
CA LEU A 161 -0.55 -19.26 -11.71
C LEU A 161 -0.75 -20.38 -10.68
N ARG A 162 -1.43 -21.46 -11.09
CA ARG A 162 -1.62 -22.64 -10.24
C ARG A 162 -0.29 -23.29 -9.87
N LYS A 163 0.60 -23.49 -10.84
CA LYS A 163 1.94 -24.06 -10.58
C LYS A 163 2.74 -23.18 -9.62
N ALA A 164 2.75 -21.86 -9.85
CA ALA A 164 3.42 -20.93 -8.95
C ALA A 164 2.86 -21.01 -7.52
N TYR A 165 1.54 -21.16 -7.36
CA TYR A 165 0.93 -21.39 -6.05
C TYR A 165 1.32 -22.72 -5.42
N GLU A 166 1.33 -23.82 -6.18
CA GLU A 166 1.79 -25.14 -5.72
C GLU A 166 3.26 -25.08 -5.24
N ASP A 167 4.13 -24.38 -5.97
CA ASP A 167 5.52 -24.13 -5.59
C ASP A 167 5.63 -23.30 -4.29
N PHE A 168 4.80 -22.26 -4.13
CA PHE A 168 4.75 -21.51 -2.86
C PHE A 168 4.33 -22.36 -1.67
N VAL A 169 3.28 -23.18 -1.84
CA VAL A 169 2.75 -24.03 -0.77
C VAL A 169 3.79 -25.06 -0.33
N THR A 170 4.56 -25.61 -1.26
CA THR A 170 5.62 -26.59 -0.94
C THR A 170 6.81 -25.97 -0.21
N VAL A 171 7.18 -24.72 -0.51
CA VAL A 171 8.37 -24.07 0.07
C VAL A 171 8.10 -23.41 1.44
N SER A 172 7.05 -22.60 1.56
CA SER A 172 6.85 -21.73 2.74
C SER A 172 5.58 -22.02 3.54
N ASN A 173 4.64 -22.81 2.99
CA ASN A 173 3.29 -23.08 3.53
C ASN A 173 2.50 -21.81 3.93
N VAL A 174 2.95 -20.62 3.50
CA VAL A 174 2.37 -19.31 3.79
C VAL A 174 2.47 -18.46 2.52
N GLY A 175 1.35 -17.86 2.10
CA GLY A 175 1.29 -16.95 0.95
C GLY A 175 0.42 -17.46 -0.20
N GLY A 176 0.77 -17.02 -1.42
CA GLY A 176 0.13 -17.39 -2.68
C GLY A 176 0.11 -16.23 -3.66
N ILE A 177 -0.73 -16.33 -4.70
CA ILE A 177 -0.93 -15.29 -5.70
C ILE A 177 -1.75 -14.15 -5.09
N SER A 178 -1.11 -12.99 -4.97
CA SER A 178 -1.70 -11.75 -4.46
C SER A 178 -1.57 -10.60 -5.46
N ASP A 179 -2.19 -9.46 -5.15
CA ASP A 179 -1.98 -8.23 -5.92
C ASP A 179 -0.48 -7.85 -6.05
N MET A 180 0.30 -8.05 -5.00
CA MET A 180 1.77 -7.91 -5.02
C MET A 180 2.42 -8.84 -6.05
N THR A 181 2.04 -10.12 -6.05
CA THR A 181 2.57 -11.14 -6.98
C THR A 181 2.23 -10.79 -8.43
N LEU A 182 1.02 -10.28 -8.68
CA LEU A 182 0.61 -9.88 -10.02
C LEU A 182 1.40 -8.66 -10.50
N LEU A 183 1.65 -7.68 -9.61
CA LEU A 183 2.47 -6.54 -9.95
C LEU A 183 3.95 -6.93 -10.16
N ASP A 184 4.50 -7.86 -9.37
CA ASP A 184 5.84 -8.42 -9.61
C ASP A 184 5.95 -9.00 -11.03
N LYS A 185 5.00 -9.85 -11.43
CA LYS A 185 4.97 -10.42 -12.78
C LYS A 185 4.86 -9.37 -13.88
N TYR A 186 4.09 -8.30 -13.65
CA TYR A 186 4.00 -7.18 -14.60
C TYR A 186 5.34 -6.44 -14.73
N ILE A 187 6.06 -6.23 -13.62
CA ILE A 187 7.36 -5.58 -13.60
C ILE A 187 8.44 -6.45 -14.25
N GLU A 188 8.39 -7.78 -14.06
CA GLU A 188 9.32 -8.73 -14.70
C GLU A 188 9.31 -8.61 -16.23
N ILE A 189 8.14 -8.43 -16.84
CA ILE A 189 8.00 -8.23 -18.29
C ILE A 189 8.18 -6.76 -18.73
N HIS A 190 8.27 -5.82 -17.78
CA HIS A 190 8.56 -4.40 -18.03
C HIS A 190 9.68 -3.90 -17.10
N PRO A 191 10.94 -4.37 -17.23
CA PRO A 191 11.99 -4.18 -16.20
C PRO A 191 12.38 -2.72 -15.93
N ASN A 192 12.11 -1.81 -16.86
CA ASN A 192 12.37 -0.36 -16.70
C ASN A 192 11.16 0.44 -16.18
N SER A 193 10.05 -0.24 -15.85
CA SER A 193 8.80 0.41 -15.41
C SER A 193 8.83 0.90 -13.96
N LEU A 194 9.69 0.33 -13.11
CA LEU A 194 9.66 0.56 -11.66
C LEU A 194 10.71 1.58 -11.21
N PHE A 195 10.26 2.54 -10.39
CA PHE A 195 11.11 3.30 -9.50
C PHE A 195 10.92 2.87 -8.04
N ASN A 196 12.01 2.53 -7.33
CA ASN A 196 11.95 2.22 -5.91
C ASN A 196 11.85 3.51 -5.09
N ILE A 197 10.70 3.71 -4.44
CA ILE A 197 10.36 4.93 -3.72
C ILE A 197 11.13 5.13 -2.39
N GLU A 198 11.84 4.09 -1.93
CA GLU A 198 12.76 4.19 -0.79
C GLU A 198 14.10 4.84 -1.16
N ILE A 199 14.45 4.87 -2.44
CA ILE A 199 15.68 5.50 -2.92
C ILE A 199 15.43 7.02 -2.97
N PRO A 200 16.16 7.83 -2.19
CA PRO A 200 15.97 9.26 -2.20
C PRO A 200 16.37 9.85 -3.56
N PRO A 201 15.52 10.65 -4.22
CA PRO A 201 15.96 11.49 -5.33
C PRO A 201 16.92 12.57 -4.81
N LEU A 202 17.53 13.32 -5.74
CA LEU A 202 18.35 14.49 -5.41
C LEU A 202 17.66 15.34 -4.32
N ASN A 203 18.37 15.62 -3.22
CA ASN A 203 17.95 16.33 -2.00
C ASN A 203 17.32 15.52 -0.83
N GLY A 204 17.49 14.19 -0.79
CA GLY A 204 17.51 13.46 0.49
C GLY A 204 16.16 13.31 1.21
N GLN A 205 15.09 13.02 0.47
CA GLN A 205 13.81 12.58 1.05
C GLN A 205 13.47 11.17 0.61
N ALA A 206 12.89 10.35 1.48
CA ALA A 206 12.57 8.96 1.15
C ALA A 206 11.28 8.49 1.83
N PHE A 207 10.74 7.37 1.36
CA PHE A 207 9.67 6.65 2.04
C PHE A 207 10.25 5.49 2.84
N VAL A 208 9.67 5.23 4.00
CA VAL A 208 9.91 4.01 4.79
C VAL A 208 8.74 3.08 4.48
N THR A 209 8.92 2.16 3.53
CA THR A 209 7.84 1.27 3.09
C THR A 209 7.77 -0.02 3.88
N ALA A 210 8.82 -0.33 4.66
CA ALA A 210 8.83 -1.37 5.66
C ALA A 210 9.75 -0.99 6.84
N PHE A 211 9.39 -1.42 8.04
CA PHE A 211 10.18 -1.16 9.26
C PHE A 211 11.49 -1.96 9.30
N ASP A 212 11.70 -2.90 8.39
CA ASP A 212 12.91 -3.70 8.22
C ASP A 212 13.54 -3.49 6.83
N SER A 213 13.22 -2.36 6.17
CA SER A 213 13.80 -2.02 4.87
C SER A 213 15.33 -2.05 4.91
N PRO A 214 15.99 -2.70 3.93
CA PRO A 214 17.44 -2.77 3.86
C PRO A 214 18.08 -1.47 3.36
N VAL A 215 17.29 -0.49 2.93
CA VAL A 215 17.79 0.81 2.44
C VAL A 215 18.26 1.69 3.60
N PHE A 216 17.77 1.45 4.81
CA PHE A 216 18.03 2.28 5.98
C PHE A 216 18.75 1.52 7.09
N ARG A 217 19.51 2.26 7.91
CA ARG A 217 20.11 1.73 9.12
C ARG A 217 19.03 1.24 10.08
N LEU A 218 19.25 0.04 10.61
CA LEU A 218 18.39 -0.56 11.62
C LEU A 218 18.96 -0.30 13.02
N ASN A 219 18.08 -0.09 13.98
CA ASN A 219 18.41 -0.07 15.40
C ASN A 219 18.70 -1.49 15.91
N LYS A 220 19.14 -1.61 17.18
CA LYS A 220 19.49 -2.89 17.81
C LYS A 220 18.37 -3.94 17.85
N LYS A 221 17.12 -3.55 17.56
CA LYS A 221 15.95 -4.44 17.51
C LYS A 221 15.59 -4.88 16.09
N GLY A 222 16.40 -4.49 15.09
CA GLY A 222 16.18 -4.83 13.68
C GLY A 222 15.11 -3.97 12.99
N PHE A 223 14.78 -2.80 13.54
CA PHE A 223 13.85 -1.87 12.90
C PHE A 223 14.58 -0.62 12.40
N VAL A 224 14.13 -0.03 11.29
CA VAL A 224 14.58 1.26 10.77
C VAL A 224 14.66 2.27 11.90
N ASP A 225 15.83 2.89 12.06
CA ASP A 225 16.08 3.85 13.13
C ASP A 225 15.54 5.23 12.75
N ILE A 226 14.36 5.56 13.29
CA ILE A 226 13.64 6.80 12.98
C ILE A 226 13.88 7.82 14.09
N SER A 227 14.53 8.92 13.73
CA SER A 227 14.71 10.10 14.58
C SER A 227 13.73 11.21 14.20
N TRP A 228 13.49 12.17 15.11
CA TRP A 228 12.51 13.24 14.89
C TRP A 228 13.13 14.62 15.11
N VAL A 229 12.92 15.54 14.17
CA VAL A 229 13.30 16.96 14.31
C VAL A 229 12.10 17.83 13.98
N LYS A 230 11.63 18.63 14.95
CA LYS A 230 10.47 19.53 14.77
C LYS A 230 9.25 18.83 14.12
N ARG A 231 8.99 17.58 14.55
CA ARG A 231 7.94 16.68 14.02
C ARG A 231 8.20 16.12 12.62
N ILE A 232 9.33 16.35 11.98
CA ILE A 232 9.65 15.65 10.73
C ILE A 232 10.44 14.38 11.09
N PRO A 233 10.03 13.19 10.60
CA PRO A 233 10.81 11.97 10.79
C PRO A 233 12.03 11.98 9.86
N TYR A 234 13.14 11.44 10.35
CA TYR A 234 14.39 11.27 9.61
C TYR A 234 14.92 9.86 9.81
N VAL A 235 15.52 9.31 8.77
CA VAL A 235 16.27 8.05 8.80
C VAL A 235 17.67 8.27 8.27
N THR A 236 18.55 7.31 8.51
CA THR A 236 19.89 7.29 7.93
C THR A 236 19.99 6.13 6.95
N THR A 237 20.41 6.38 5.72
CA THR A 237 20.64 5.34 4.72
C THR A 237 21.83 4.46 5.11
N ILE A 238 21.99 3.30 4.46
CA ILE A 238 23.18 2.45 4.67
C ILE A 238 24.48 3.15 4.24
N GLU A 239 24.40 4.14 3.35
CA GLU A 239 25.49 5.02 2.91
C GLU A 239 25.77 6.19 3.88
N ASN A 240 25.07 6.23 5.03
CA ASN A 240 25.23 7.23 6.10
C ASN A 240 24.67 8.62 5.76
N GLU A 241 23.78 8.70 4.78
CA GLU A 241 23.08 9.94 4.46
C GLU A 241 21.85 10.10 5.36
N ARG A 242 21.66 11.31 5.89
CA ARG A 242 20.47 11.62 6.66
C ARG A 242 19.38 12.14 5.75
N VAL A 243 18.25 11.43 5.69
CA VAL A 243 17.14 11.75 4.80
C VAL A 243 15.85 12.00 5.57
N ALA A 244 15.07 12.98 5.12
CA ALA A 244 13.76 13.25 5.69
C ALA A 244 12.74 12.23 5.16
N VAL A 245 11.84 11.77 6.03
CA VAL A 245 10.87 10.74 5.67
C VAL A 245 9.56 11.37 5.21
N ILE A 246 9.17 11.06 3.97
CA ILE A 246 7.91 11.51 3.38
C ILE A 246 6.76 10.67 3.90
N GLY A 247 6.90 9.34 3.88
CA GLY A 247 5.84 8.43 4.28
C GLY A 247 6.36 7.25 5.10
N ILE A 248 5.57 6.78 6.06
CA ILE A 248 5.84 5.55 6.81
C ILE A 248 4.66 4.59 6.62
N HIS A 249 4.93 3.39 6.14
CA HIS A 249 3.95 2.31 6.04
C HIS A 249 3.93 1.47 7.34
N CYS A 250 2.76 1.32 7.95
CA CYS A 250 2.55 0.61 9.21
C CYS A 250 1.66 -0.63 9.02
N TYR A 251 2.08 -1.59 8.19
CA TYR A 251 1.28 -2.77 7.86
C TYR A 251 1.11 -3.77 9.02
N GLY A 252 0.06 -4.57 8.95
CA GLY A 252 -0.20 -5.65 9.91
C GLY A 252 -0.25 -5.17 11.37
N LEU A 253 0.56 -5.77 12.24
CA LEU A 253 0.62 -5.40 13.66
C LEU A 253 1.21 -4.01 13.91
N GLN A 254 1.88 -3.41 12.92
CA GLN A 254 2.47 -2.08 13.02
C GLN A 254 1.41 -0.98 12.97
N LYS A 255 0.17 -1.27 12.53
CA LYS A 255 -0.97 -0.34 12.54
C LYS A 255 -1.15 0.35 13.89
N LYS A 256 -0.83 -0.34 15.00
CA LYS A 256 -0.86 0.22 16.36
C LYS A 256 0.03 1.48 16.55
N TYR A 257 1.04 1.66 15.70
CA TYR A 257 1.92 2.83 15.73
C TYR A 257 1.33 4.06 15.02
N LEU A 258 0.33 3.89 14.15
CA LEU A 258 -0.31 5.01 13.43
C LEU A 258 -0.77 6.11 14.40
N ARG A 259 -1.43 5.72 15.50
CA ARG A 259 -1.86 6.65 16.54
C ARG A 259 -0.70 7.39 17.20
N LYS A 260 0.45 6.74 17.41
CA LYS A 260 1.63 7.33 18.05
C LYS A 260 2.40 8.26 17.11
N LEU A 261 2.41 7.94 15.83
CA LEU A 261 3.14 8.67 14.79
C LEU A 261 2.33 9.85 14.22
N TYR A 262 1.00 9.80 14.34
CA TYR A 262 0.09 10.87 13.90
C TYR A 262 0.35 12.21 14.62
N GLN A 263 0.30 13.31 13.86
CA GLN A 263 0.71 14.63 14.36
C GLN A 263 -0.43 15.63 14.61
N GLY A 264 -1.68 15.23 14.46
CA GLY A 264 -2.82 16.09 14.78
C GLY A 264 -3.24 16.00 16.25
N LYS A 265 -4.18 16.86 16.65
CA LYS A 265 -4.75 16.79 18.00
C LYS A 265 -5.62 15.52 18.12
N HIS A 266 -5.40 14.74 19.17
CA HIS A 266 -6.31 13.65 19.50
C HIS A 266 -7.64 14.26 19.97
N LYS A 267 -8.69 14.19 19.16
CA LYS A 267 -10.05 14.21 19.72
C LYS A 267 -10.25 12.85 20.37
N ILE A 268 -10.28 12.80 21.69
CA ILE A 268 -10.74 11.62 22.43
C ILE A 268 -12.21 11.43 22.02
N LEU A 269 -12.48 10.49 21.12
CA LEU A 269 -13.83 9.97 20.88
C LEU A 269 -13.82 8.49 21.26
N CYS A 270 -14.38 8.25 22.45
CA CYS A 270 -15.02 7.07 23.01
C CYS A 270 -14.42 5.65 22.91
N ARG A 271 -14.24 5.07 24.11
CA ARG A 271 -14.47 3.68 24.55
C ARG A 271 -14.29 2.58 23.50
N ILE A 272 -13.13 1.91 23.54
CA ILE A 272 -13.01 0.53 23.06
C ILE A 272 -12.72 -0.36 24.28
N VAL A 273 -13.71 -1.19 24.62
CA VAL A 273 -13.58 -2.34 25.52
C VAL A 273 -12.63 -3.33 24.85
N PHE A 274 -11.51 -3.61 25.50
CA PHE A 274 -10.54 -4.60 25.04
C PHE A 274 -11.09 -6.01 25.29
N TYR A 275 -11.51 -6.71 24.23
CA TYR A 275 -11.53 -8.18 24.24
C TYR A 275 -10.17 -8.67 23.78
N TRP A 276 -9.32 -9.01 24.75
CA TRP A 276 -8.00 -9.62 24.55
C TRP A 276 -7.90 -10.84 25.46
N LYS A 277 -7.84 -12.06 24.89
CA LYS A 277 -6.99 -13.12 25.48
C LYS A 277 -6.71 -14.40 24.68
N GLU A 278 -7.38 -14.73 23.58
CA GLU A 278 -7.23 -16.10 23.04
C GLU A 278 -6.25 -16.27 21.87
N SER A 279 -6.07 -15.25 21.03
CA SER A 279 -5.26 -15.39 19.81
C SER A 279 -3.75 -15.16 20.01
N TYR A 280 -3.34 -14.54 21.13
CA TYR A 280 -1.94 -14.20 21.41
C TYR A 280 -1.08 -15.40 21.84
N LEU A 281 -1.67 -16.36 22.58
CA LEU A 281 -0.95 -17.55 23.04
C LEU A 281 -0.70 -18.56 21.91
N LYS A 282 -1.58 -18.64 20.91
CA LYS A 282 -1.40 -19.55 19.77
C LYS A 282 -0.25 -19.12 18.84
N VAL A 283 -0.17 -17.83 18.52
CA VAL A 283 0.89 -17.32 17.62
C VAL A 283 2.27 -17.37 18.28
N LEU A 284 2.38 -17.07 19.58
CA LEU A 284 3.63 -17.20 20.32
C LEU A 284 4.06 -18.66 20.52
N ALA A 285 3.12 -19.58 20.73
CA ALA A 285 3.41 -21.01 20.81
C ALA A 285 3.95 -21.57 19.49
N ASP A 286 3.42 -21.13 18.35
CA ASP A 286 3.90 -21.57 17.03
C ASP A 286 5.27 -20.99 16.67
N ILE A 287 5.56 -19.75 17.07
CA ILE A 287 6.89 -19.16 16.87
C ILE A 287 7.95 -19.87 17.73
N LEU A 288 7.59 -20.28 18.96
CA LEU A 288 8.51 -20.98 19.86
C LEU A 288 8.71 -22.44 19.48
N ARG A 289 7.74 -23.10 18.84
CA ARG A 289 7.90 -24.47 18.31
C ARG A 289 8.82 -24.55 17.09
N ARG A 290 8.92 -23.47 16.29
CA ARG A 290 9.78 -23.41 15.08
C ARG A 290 11.27 -23.16 15.37
N ARG A 291 11.67 -23.07 16.64
CA ARG A 291 13.07 -22.84 17.08
C ARG A 291 13.68 -24.03 17.83
N LYS A 292 13.11 -25.23 17.70
CA LYS A 292 13.70 -26.48 18.16
C LYS A 292 13.81 -27.46 17.00
#